data_AF-A0A023DH80-F1
#
_entry.id   AF-A0A023DH80-F1
#
_cell.length_a   1.000
_cell.length_b   1.000
_cell.length_c   1.000
_cell.angle_alpha   90.00
_cell.angle_beta   90.00
_cell.angle_gamma   90.00
#
_symmetry.space_group_name_H-M   'P 1'
#
loop_
_entity.id
_entity.type
_entity.pdbx_description
1 polymer ?
#
loop_
_entity_poly.entity_id
_entity_poly.type
_entity_poly.pdbx_seq_one_letter_code
_entity_poly.pdbx_strand_id
1 'polypeptide(L)'
;MASLLESAEKELRRWACETMIDCLESYQGQVKEAIEEFHQGTHAFYRANEEYVPYWQGESREAYELVYGDLRQIEARIYATADDLLHEISREIARLRRKIEELQ
;
A
#
# COMPACT_ATOMS: atom_id res chain seq x y z
N MET A 1 -7.29 -45.86 -2.69
CA MET A 1 -8.21 -44.92 -2.02
C MET A 1 -7.44 -43.85 -1.25
N ALA A 2 -6.50 -44.22 -0.36
CA ALA A 2 -5.68 -43.23 0.37
C ALA A 2 -4.91 -42.24 -0.53
N SER A 3 -4.32 -42.70 -1.64
CA SER A 3 -3.55 -41.81 -2.53
C SER A 3 -4.41 -40.83 -3.35
N LEU A 4 -5.68 -41.15 -3.62
CA LEU A 4 -6.60 -40.24 -4.31
C LEU A 4 -7.08 -39.14 -3.37
N LEU A 5 -7.34 -39.49 -2.11
CA LEU A 5 -7.70 -38.52 -1.08
C LEU A 5 -6.54 -37.54 -0.82
N GLU A 6 -5.33 -38.06 -0.69
CA GLU A 6 -4.13 -37.24 -0.47
C GLU A 6 -3.84 -36.31 -1.66
N SER A 7 -4.04 -36.78 -2.89
CA SER A 7 -3.93 -35.94 -4.09
C SER A 7 -4.98 -34.83 -4.12
N ALA A 8 -6.23 -35.15 -3.80
CA ALA A 8 -7.32 -34.17 -3.76
C ALA A 8 -7.11 -33.11 -2.66
N GLU A 9 -6.58 -33.52 -1.49
CA GLU A 9 -6.23 -32.58 -0.42
C GLU A 9 -5.10 -31.63 -0.82
N LYS A 10 -4.07 -32.12 -1.51
CA LYS A 10 -2.97 -31.27 -2.03
C LYS A 10 -3.49 -30.26 -3.04
N GLU A 11 -4.35 -30.69 -3.95
CA GLU A 11 -4.94 -29.82 -4.99
C GLU A 11 -5.82 -28.73 -4.35
N LEU A 12 -6.65 -29.08 -3.37
CA LEU A 12 -7.47 -28.11 -2.63
C LEU A 12 -6.61 -27.08 -1.87
N ARG A 13 -5.50 -27.52 -1.25
CA ARG A 13 -4.56 -26.61 -0.57
C ARG A 13 -3.85 -25.68 -1.55
N ARG A 14 -3.49 -26.18 -2.74
CA ARG A 14 -2.89 -25.37 -3.80
C ARG A 14 -3.87 -24.30 -4.27
N TRP A 15 -5.09 -24.70 -4.60
CA TRP A 15 -6.15 -23.78 -5.03
C TRP A 15 -6.44 -22.69 -3.98
N ALA A 16 -6.46 -23.06 -2.70
CA ALA A 16 -6.62 -22.09 -1.62
C ALA A 16 -5.46 -21.08 -1.57
N CYS A 17 -4.21 -21.52 -1.75
CA CYS A 17 -3.06 -20.62 -1.79
C CYS A 17 -3.09 -19.70 -3.01
N GLU A 18 -3.45 -20.21 -4.19
CA GLU A 18 -3.61 -19.42 -5.43
C GLU A 18 -4.67 -18.33 -5.26
N THR A 19 -5.84 -18.70 -4.73
CA THR A 19 -6.92 -17.75 -4.45
C THR A 19 -6.46 -16.64 -3.49
N MET A 20 -5.69 -16.98 -2.45
CA MET A 20 -5.14 -15.99 -1.52
C MET A 20 -4.13 -15.06 -2.20
N ILE A 21 -3.30 -15.58 -3.11
CA ILE A 21 -2.35 -14.76 -3.90
C ILE A 21 -3.13 -13.76 -4.77
N ASP A 22 -4.16 -14.22 -5.49
CA ASP A 22 -4.96 -13.34 -6.35
C ASP A 22 -5.61 -12.19 -5.56
N CYS A 23 -6.15 -12.49 -4.37
CA CYS A 23 -6.69 -11.45 -3.48
C CYS A 23 -5.61 -10.44 -3.04
N LEU A 24 -4.42 -10.91 -2.69
CA LEU A 24 -3.30 -10.07 -2.26
C LEU A 24 -2.77 -9.20 -3.41
N GLU A 25 -2.67 -9.73 -4.62
CA GLU A 25 -2.26 -8.99 -5.81
C GLU A 25 -3.29 -7.90 -6.17
N SER A 26 -4.58 -8.22 -6.07
CA SER A 26 -5.65 -7.22 -6.24
C SER A 26 -5.56 -6.10 -5.20
N TYR A 27 -5.38 -6.44 -3.92
CA TYR A 27 -5.23 -5.45 -2.86
C TYR A 27 -3.96 -4.61 -3.03
N GLN A 28 -2.85 -5.22 -3.48
CA GLN A 28 -1.63 -4.50 -3.82
C GLN A 28 -1.88 -3.44 -4.91
N GLY A 29 -2.70 -3.76 -5.92
CA GLY A 29 -3.13 -2.82 -6.95
C GLY A 29 -3.88 -1.63 -6.35
N GLN A 30 -4.86 -1.88 -5.49
CA GLN A 30 -5.64 -0.83 -4.83
C GLN A 30 -4.78 0.11 -3.98
N VAL A 31 -3.78 -0.42 -3.26
CA VAL A 31 -2.86 0.41 -2.47
C VAL A 31 -2.03 1.33 -3.39
N LYS A 32 -1.56 0.81 -4.54
CA LYS A 32 -0.80 1.62 -5.51
C LYS A 32 -1.66 2.72 -6.12
N GLU A 33 -2.91 2.41 -6.48
CA GLU A 33 -3.87 3.41 -6.99
C GLU A 33 -4.15 4.51 -5.96
N ALA A 34 -4.41 4.14 -4.70
CA ALA A 34 -4.64 5.10 -3.63
C ALA A 34 -3.43 6.03 -3.38
N ILE A 35 -2.21 5.51 -3.49
CA ILE A 35 -0.99 6.31 -3.33
C ILE A 35 -0.75 7.25 -4.51
N GLU A 36 -1.08 6.82 -5.73
CA GLU A 36 -1.03 7.66 -6.91
C GLU A 36 -2.03 8.84 -6.80
N GLU A 37 -3.27 8.56 -6.41
CA GLU A 37 -4.28 9.61 -6.16
C GLU A 37 -3.83 10.57 -5.06
N PHE A 38 -3.29 10.03 -3.96
CA PHE A 38 -2.74 10.83 -2.88
C PHE A 38 -1.59 11.73 -3.36
N HIS A 39 -0.66 11.19 -4.15
CA HIS A 39 0.47 11.94 -4.71
C HIS A 39 0.02 13.09 -5.62
N GLN A 40 -0.99 12.86 -6.46
CA GLN A 40 -1.58 13.91 -7.30
C GLN A 40 -2.19 15.02 -6.44
N GLY A 41 -2.87 14.66 -5.36
CA GLY A 41 -3.43 15.60 -4.38
C GLY A 41 -2.35 16.44 -3.68
N THR A 42 -1.28 15.81 -3.19
CA THR A 42 -0.18 16.54 -2.51
C THR A 42 0.57 17.43 -3.47
N HIS A 43 0.79 17.00 -4.72
CA HIS A 43 1.42 17.83 -5.74
C HIS A 43 0.56 19.07 -6.09
N ALA A 44 -0.76 18.92 -6.22
CA ALA A 44 -1.66 20.05 -6.43
C ALA A 44 -1.64 21.03 -5.24
N PHE A 45 -1.61 20.50 -4.01
CA PHE A 45 -1.45 21.31 -2.80
C PHE A 45 -0.13 22.08 -2.78
N TYR A 46 1.00 21.45 -3.12
CA TYR A 46 2.30 22.13 -3.15
C TYR A 46 2.34 23.26 -4.17
N ARG A 47 1.77 23.06 -5.36
CA ARG A 47 1.66 24.12 -6.36
C ARG A 47 0.88 25.32 -5.81
N ALA A 48 -0.25 25.09 -5.17
CA ALA A 48 -1.03 26.18 -4.57
C ALA A 48 -0.26 26.87 -3.43
N ASN A 49 0.45 26.10 -2.61
CA ASN A 49 1.28 26.63 -1.54
C ASN A 49 2.38 27.56 -2.10
N GLU A 50 3.11 27.12 -3.14
CA GLU A 50 4.14 27.92 -3.81
C GLU A 50 3.59 29.20 -4.44
N GLU A 51 2.35 29.17 -4.95
CA GLU A 51 1.70 30.33 -5.56
C GLU A 51 1.25 31.36 -4.53
N TYR A 52 0.61 30.95 -3.42
CA TYR A 52 -0.11 31.88 -2.55
C TYR A 52 0.62 32.24 -1.25
N VAL A 53 1.32 31.30 -0.64
CA VAL A 53 1.90 31.49 0.71
C VAL A 53 3.03 32.51 0.79
N PRO A 54 3.87 32.75 -0.24
CA PRO A 54 4.89 33.80 -0.18
C PRO A 54 4.35 35.19 0.13
N TYR A 55 3.08 35.45 -0.19
CA TYR A 55 2.43 36.75 0.02
C TYR A 55 1.78 36.90 1.41
N TRP A 56 1.72 35.82 2.20
CA TRP A 56 1.14 35.86 3.54
C TRP A 56 2.14 36.43 4.55
N GLN A 57 1.63 37.14 5.55
CA GLN A 57 2.42 37.80 6.60
C GLN A 57 1.68 37.76 7.94
N GLY A 58 2.44 37.94 9.03
CA GLY A 58 1.91 38.01 10.40
C GLY A 58 1.38 36.67 10.92
N GLU A 59 0.51 36.74 11.93
CA GLU A 59 0.01 35.58 12.69
C GLU A 59 -0.62 34.50 11.79
N SER A 60 -1.31 34.88 10.71
CA SER A 60 -1.91 33.93 9.77
C SER A 60 -0.87 33.05 9.06
N ARG A 61 0.31 33.61 8.76
CA ARG A 61 1.42 32.85 8.17
C ARG A 61 2.03 31.89 9.19
N GLU A 62 2.28 32.36 10.40
CA GLU A 62 2.85 31.54 11.47
C GLU A 62 1.93 30.35 11.80
N ALA A 63 0.62 30.60 11.91
CA ALA A 63 -0.37 29.54 12.12
C ALA A 63 -0.41 28.54 10.95
N TYR A 64 -0.30 29.03 9.70
CA TYR A 64 -0.24 28.17 8.53
C TYR A 64 1.02 27.29 8.51
N GLU A 65 2.20 27.85 8.82
CA GLU A 65 3.47 27.12 8.80
C GLU A 65 3.47 25.95 9.79
N LEU A 66 2.79 26.09 10.95
CA LEU A 66 2.58 24.99 11.90
C LEU A 66 1.74 23.86 11.27
N VAL A 67 0.58 24.19 10.71
CA VAL A 67 -0.31 23.21 10.07
C VAL A 67 0.38 22.56 8.86
N TYR A 68 1.13 23.33 8.08
CA TYR A 68 1.90 22.84 6.94
C TYR A 68 2.96 21.82 7.38
N GLY A 69 3.64 22.07 8.51
CA GLY A 69 4.58 21.12 9.11
C GLY A 69 3.90 19.79 9.49
N ASP A 70 2.72 19.85 10.11
CA ASP A 70 1.94 18.67 10.46
C ASP A 70 1.50 17.89 9.22
N LEU A 71 1.04 18.58 8.17
CA LEU A 71 0.66 17.97 6.90
C LEU A 71 1.84 17.25 6.24
N ARG A 72 3.03 17.84 6.24
CA ARG A 72 4.26 17.20 5.74
C ARG A 72 4.61 15.94 6.53
N GLN A 73 4.45 15.97 7.84
CA GLN A 73 4.69 14.79 8.67
C GLN A 73 3.67 13.68 8.39
N ILE A 74 2.39 14.04 8.21
CA ILE A 74 1.33 13.08 7.86
C ILE A 74 1.59 12.47 6.47
N GLU A 75 1.94 13.28 5.47
CA GLU A 75 2.32 12.81 4.13
C GLU A 75 3.44 11.77 4.21
N ALA A 76 4.53 12.07 4.91
CA ALA A 76 5.66 11.16 5.06
C ALA A 76 5.26 9.83 5.73
N ARG A 77 4.37 9.88 6.74
CA ARG A 77 3.84 8.68 7.40
C ARG A 77 2.95 7.85 6.46
N ILE A 78 2.15 8.49 5.62
CA ILE A 78 1.31 7.78 4.63
C ILE A 78 2.18 7.01 3.65
N TYR A 79 3.21 7.65 3.08
CA TYR A 79 4.14 6.96 2.18
C TYR A 79 4.87 5.79 2.86
N ALA A 80 5.41 6.00 4.07
CA ALA A 80 6.06 4.93 4.81
C ALA A 80 5.12 3.75 5.11
N THR A 81 3.88 4.04 5.51
CA THR A 81 2.87 3.01 5.79
C THR A 81 2.51 2.22 4.53
N ALA A 82 2.42 2.89 3.38
CA ALA A 82 2.13 2.23 2.12
C ALA A 82 3.29 1.35 1.66
N ASP A 83 4.53 1.82 1.77
CA ASP A 83 5.71 1.02 1.46
C ASP A 83 5.80 -0.23 2.33
N ASP A 84 5.59 -0.09 3.64
CA ASP A 84 5.54 -1.20 4.59
C ASP A 84 4.45 -2.22 4.20
N LEU A 85 3.24 -1.73 3.88
CA LEU A 85 2.13 -2.59 3.48
C LEU A 85 2.42 -3.33 2.17
N LEU A 86 2.97 -2.65 1.16
CA LEU A 86 3.34 -3.26 -0.11
C LEU A 86 4.45 -4.31 0.05
N HIS A 87 5.40 -4.06 0.95
CA HIS A 87 6.44 -5.02 1.31
C HIS A 87 5.85 -6.27 1.97
N GLU A 88 4.96 -6.08 2.95
CA GLU A 88 4.28 -7.17 3.65
C GLU A 88 3.43 -8.04 2.73
N ILE A 89 2.66 -7.42 1.83
CA ILE A 89 1.90 -8.14 0.80
C ILE A 89 2.83 -8.98 -0.08
N SER A 90 3.93 -8.38 -0.56
CA SER A 90 4.90 -9.08 -1.40
C SER A 90 5.54 -10.27 -0.68
N ARG A 91 5.84 -10.10 0.62
CA ARG A 91 6.39 -11.17 1.47
C ARG A 91 5.42 -12.33 1.64
N GLU A 92 4.14 -12.05 1.90
CA GLU A 92 3.14 -13.10 2.07
C GLU A 92 2.84 -13.83 0.75
N ILE A 93 2.79 -13.12 -0.39
CA ILE A 93 2.70 -13.75 -1.72
C ILE A 93 3.87 -14.71 -1.93
N ALA A 94 5.11 -14.29 -1.66
CA ALA A 94 6.28 -15.14 -1.81
C ALA A 94 6.21 -16.39 -0.90
N ARG A 95 5.69 -16.24 0.32
CA ARG A 95 5.46 -17.36 1.24
C ARG A 95 4.40 -18.34 0.72
N LEU A 96 3.30 -17.85 0.16
CA LEU A 96 2.25 -18.69 -0.42
C LEU A 96 2.75 -19.43 -1.66
N ARG A 97 3.55 -18.79 -2.52
CA ARG A 97 4.18 -19.45 -3.67
C ARG A 97 5.09 -20.59 -3.25
N ARG A 98 5.90 -20.42 -2.20
CA ARG A 98 6.70 -21.52 -1.62
C ARG A 98 5.85 -22.68 -1.11
N LYS A 99 4.72 -22.40 -0.44
CA LYS A 99 3.80 -23.45 0.00
C LYS A 99 3.22 -24.24 -1.19
N ILE A 100 2.94 -23.58 -2.31
CA ILE A 100 2.49 -24.26 -3.53
C ILE A 100 3.58 -25.19 -4.09
N GLU A 101 4.83 -24.74 -4.10
CA GLU A 101 5.99 -25.55 -4.51
C GLU A 101 6.17 -26.80 -3.62
N GLU A 102 5.99 -26.65 -2.30
CA GLU A 102 6.02 -27.78 -1.34
C GLU A 102 4.87 -28.78 -1.51
N LEU A 103 3.78 -28.37 -2.18
CA LEU A 103 2.61 -29.20 -2.49
C LEU A 103 2.70 -29.86 -3.88
N GLN A 104 3.78 -29.65 -4.65
CA GLN A 104 4.09 -30.39 -5.87
C GLN A 104 4.49 -31.84 -5.56
#